data_AF-A0A955PS19-F1
#
_entry.id   AF-A0A955PS19-F1
#
_cell.length_a   1.000
_cell.length_b   1.000
_cell.length_c   1.000
_cell.angle_alpha   90.00
_cell.angle_beta   90.00
_cell.angle_gamma   90.00
#
_symmetry.space_group_name_H-M   'P 1'
#
loop_
_entity.id
_entity.type
_entity.pdbx_description
1 polymer ?
#
loop_
_entity_poly.entity_id
_entity_poly.type
_entity_poly.pdbx_seq_one_letter_code
_entity_poly.pdbx_strand_id
1 'polypeptide(L)'
;MRHKRQWTISLVLIAGALLCWWFVGNHAPNHAPRYRAILIPDKEYRWLSAKAINNSGQIAGTVQLRKWEVCALWDPEKGTTLVGPIREKWGSDEFFATYPEKLNERGQILGHGSIIKGTVSFLGQPDGTYRELSASGSTGINRAIDLNTDGRFSGFISSSSSYSAVVWDASYRYTNFR
;
A
#
# COMPACT_ATOMS: atom_id res chain seq x y z
N MET A 1 4.33 -57.59 44.28
CA MET A 1 4.92 -56.30 43.87
C MET A 1 4.88 -56.02 42.36
N ARG A 2 4.96 -57.03 41.47
CA ARG A 2 4.95 -56.83 40.00
C ARG A 2 3.70 -56.14 39.44
N HIS A 3 2.51 -56.47 39.97
CA HIS A 3 1.24 -55.92 39.48
C HIS A 3 1.14 -54.40 39.69
N LYS A 4 1.46 -53.89 40.90
CA LYS A 4 1.43 -52.44 41.19
C LYS A 4 2.32 -51.62 40.25
N ARG A 5 3.47 -52.16 39.85
CA ARG A 5 4.43 -51.48 38.97
C ARG A 5 3.93 -51.36 37.51
N GLN A 6 3.11 -52.30 37.05
CA GLN A 6 2.50 -52.24 35.71
C GLN A 6 1.44 -51.13 35.62
N TRP A 7 0.62 -50.98 36.67
CA TRP A 7 -0.39 -49.92 36.72
C TRP A 7 0.21 -48.51 36.70
N THR A 8 1.33 -48.31 37.39
CA THR A 8 2.01 -47.00 37.41
C THR A 8 2.57 -46.64 36.04
N ILE A 9 3.15 -47.60 35.33
CA ILE A 9 3.71 -47.37 33.98
C ILE A 9 2.58 -47.03 32.99
N SER A 10 1.47 -47.77 33.03
CA SER A 10 0.32 -47.51 32.15
C SER A 10 -0.28 -46.11 32.38
N LEU A 11 -0.41 -45.69 33.65
CA LEU A 11 -0.93 -44.36 33.98
C LEU A 11 -0.02 -43.23 33.49
N VAL A 12 1.30 -43.38 33.60
CA VAL A 12 2.27 -42.39 33.10
C VAL A 12 2.22 -42.28 31.58
N LEU A 13 2.10 -43.40 30.86
CA LEU A 13 1.99 -43.39 29.41
C LEU A 13 0.69 -42.75 28.92
N ILE A 14 -0.43 -43.03 29.60
CA ILE A 14 -1.74 -42.42 29.29
C ILE A 14 -1.68 -40.91 29.56
N ALA A 15 -1.14 -40.49 30.71
CA ALA A 15 -1.00 -39.07 31.04
C ALA A 15 -0.08 -38.35 30.04
N GLY A 16 1.04 -38.97 29.64
CA GLY A 16 1.94 -38.42 28.64
C GLY A 16 1.29 -38.29 27.26
N ALA A 17 0.54 -39.30 26.82
CA ALA A 17 -0.20 -39.25 25.56
C ALA A 17 -1.28 -38.16 25.56
N LEU A 18 -2.02 -37.99 26.67
CA LEU A 18 -3.01 -36.93 26.83
C LEU A 18 -2.37 -35.53 26.85
N LEU A 19 -1.20 -35.39 27.49
CA LEU A 19 -0.46 -34.12 27.51
C LEU A 19 0.05 -33.74 26.11
N CYS A 20 0.62 -34.71 25.38
CA CYS A 20 1.03 -34.52 23.99
C CYS A 20 -0.16 -34.18 23.09
N TRP A 21 -1.30 -34.86 23.27
CA TRP A 21 -2.51 -34.53 22.53
C TRP A 21 -3.05 -33.13 22.86
N TRP A 22 -2.97 -32.69 24.12
CA TRP A 22 -3.36 -31.33 24.51
C TRP A 22 -2.43 -30.26 23.92
N PHE A 23 -1.11 -30.46 23.96
CA PHE A 23 -0.16 -29.52 23.36
C PHE A 23 -0.26 -29.49 21.83
N VAL A 24 -0.32 -30.65 21.18
CA VAL A 24 -0.40 -30.70 19.71
C VAL A 24 -1.79 -30.32 19.22
N GLY A 25 -2.86 -30.75 19.89
CA GLY A 25 -4.24 -30.49 19.47
C GLY A 25 -4.70 -29.06 19.72
N ASN A 26 -4.30 -28.45 20.84
CA ASN A 26 -4.75 -27.09 21.19
C ASN A 26 -3.74 -25.98 20.87
N HIS A 27 -2.46 -26.30 20.65
CA HIS A 27 -1.43 -25.29 20.34
C HIS A 27 -0.73 -25.49 18.99
N ALA A 28 -0.95 -26.59 18.25
CA ALA A 28 -0.62 -26.55 16.84
C ALA A 28 -1.57 -25.53 16.19
N PRO A 29 -1.05 -24.50 15.50
CA PRO A 29 -1.90 -23.56 14.78
C PRO A 29 -2.57 -24.31 13.63
N ASN A 30 -3.72 -24.92 13.91
CA ASN A 30 -4.54 -25.68 12.96
C ASN A 30 -5.31 -24.77 11.99
N HIS A 31 -4.81 -23.57 11.78
CA HIS A 31 -5.31 -22.65 10.80
C HIS A 31 -4.15 -22.34 9.87
N ALA A 32 -4.00 -23.21 8.86
CA ALA A 32 -3.46 -22.74 7.60
C ALA A 32 -4.13 -21.39 7.30
N PRO A 33 -3.37 -20.33 6.96
CA PRO A 33 -3.94 -19.01 6.72
C PRO A 33 -5.11 -19.18 5.75
N ARG A 34 -6.32 -18.89 6.25
CA ARG A 34 -7.52 -18.93 5.43
C ARG A 34 -7.48 -17.69 4.56
N TYR A 35 -6.89 -17.82 3.38
CA TYR A 35 -6.94 -16.78 2.37
C TYR A 35 -8.38 -16.67 1.88
N ARG A 36 -8.97 -15.49 1.99
CA ARG A 36 -10.24 -15.15 1.36
C ARG A 36 -9.96 -14.10 0.30
N ALA A 37 -10.28 -14.41 -0.94
CA ALA A 37 -10.31 -13.39 -1.99
C ALA A 37 -11.50 -12.46 -1.72
N ILE A 38 -11.21 -11.18 -1.49
CA ILE A 38 -12.22 -10.13 -1.43
C ILE A 38 -12.18 -9.43 -2.78
N LEU A 39 -13.28 -9.53 -3.53
CA LEU A 39 -13.49 -8.70 -4.71
C LEU A 39 -13.77 -7.29 -4.21
N ILE A 40 -12.95 -6.34 -4.64
CA ILE A 40 -13.22 -4.91 -4.43
C ILE A 40 -14.49 -4.60 -5.24
N PRO A 41 -15.61 -4.24 -4.58
CA PRO A 41 -16.88 -4.06 -5.26
C PRO A 41 -16.78 -2.86 -6.19
N ASP A 42 -17.14 -3.09 -7.45
CA ASP A 42 -17.14 -2.07 -8.48
C ASP A 42 -18.24 -2.37 -9.50
N LYS A 43 -19.20 -1.47 -9.65
CA LYS A 43 -20.24 -1.53 -10.68
C LYS A 43 -20.01 -0.54 -11.82
N GLU A 44 -18.98 0.31 -11.73
CA GLU A 44 -18.82 1.51 -12.56
C GLU A 44 -17.47 1.59 -13.31
N TYR A 45 -16.44 0.82 -12.92
CA TYR A 45 -15.13 0.83 -13.55
C TYR A 45 -14.91 -0.40 -14.42
N ARG A 46 -14.11 -0.20 -15.46
CA ARG A 46 -13.89 -1.21 -16.50
C ARG A 46 -12.84 -2.25 -16.07
N TRP A 47 -11.90 -1.85 -15.23
CA TRP A 47 -10.92 -2.71 -14.59
C TRP A 47 -10.33 -1.99 -13.37
N LEU A 48 -9.83 -2.78 -12.42
CA LEU A 48 -9.05 -2.33 -11.28
C LEU A 48 -7.75 -3.13 -11.19
N SER A 49 -6.71 -2.49 -10.69
CA SER A 49 -5.45 -3.16 -10.33
C SER A 49 -4.98 -2.68 -8.97
N ALA A 50 -4.59 -3.62 -8.11
CA ALA A 50 -3.97 -3.33 -6.83
C ALA A 50 -2.45 -3.21 -7.00
N LYS A 51 -1.85 -2.20 -6.37
CA LYS A 51 -0.42 -1.92 -6.44
C LYS A 51 0.28 -1.97 -5.09
N ALA A 52 -0.38 -1.48 -4.04
CA ALA A 52 0.17 -1.47 -2.68
C ALA A 52 -0.95 -1.71 -1.65
N ILE A 53 -0.57 -2.25 -0.49
CA ILE A 53 -1.47 -2.50 0.66
C ILE A 53 -0.74 -2.11 1.95
N ASN A 54 -1.46 -1.58 2.95
CA ASN A 54 -0.92 -1.28 4.29
C ASN A 54 -1.49 -2.22 5.37
N ASN A 55 -1.04 -2.12 6.62
CA ASN A 55 -1.47 -3.05 7.68
C ASN A 55 -2.94 -2.85 8.10
N SER A 56 -3.54 -1.70 7.80
CA SER A 56 -4.98 -1.47 7.95
C SER A 56 -5.82 -2.14 6.86
N GLY A 57 -5.17 -2.79 5.89
CA GLY A 57 -5.85 -3.45 4.77
C GLY A 57 -6.32 -2.49 3.68
N GLN A 58 -5.95 -1.21 3.73
CA GLN A 58 -6.23 -0.28 2.65
C GLN A 58 -5.36 -0.64 1.43
N ILE A 59 -5.90 -0.50 0.24
CA ILE A 59 -5.24 -0.86 -1.02
C ILE A 59 -5.14 0.37 -1.90
N ALA A 60 -3.93 0.73 -2.30
CA ALA A 60 -3.72 1.71 -3.37
C ALA A 60 -3.68 0.97 -4.71
N GLY A 61 -4.43 1.47 -5.68
CA GLY A 61 -4.59 0.86 -6.99
C GLY A 61 -4.91 1.86 -8.08
N THR A 62 -5.15 1.33 -9.27
CA THR A 62 -5.62 2.09 -10.43
C THR A 62 -6.99 1.58 -10.82
N VAL A 63 -7.91 2.50 -11.10
CA VAL A 63 -9.24 2.21 -11.65
C VAL A 63 -9.38 2.87 -13.02
N GLN A 64 -10.07 2.21 -13.95
CA GLN A 64 -10.34 2.80 -15.26
C GLN A 64 -11.69 3.48 -15.30
N LEU A 65 -11.66 4.81 -15.38
CA LEU A 65 -12.82 5.67 -15.61
C LEU A 65 -12.96 5.98 -17.11
N ARG A 66 -13.87 5.27 -17.79
CA ARG A 66 -14.15 5.44 -19.23
C ARG A 66 -12.90 5.31 -20.12
N LYS A 67 -12.16 6.42 -20.33
CA LYS A 67 -10.94 6.53 -21.15
C LYS A 67 -9.66 6.71 -20.34
N TRP A 68 -9.77 6.90 -19.02
CA TRP A 68 -8.65 7.34 -18.16
C TRP A 68 -8.38 6.36 -17.06
N GLU A 69 -7.13 6.28 -16.64
CA GLU A 69 -6.69 5.47 -15.51
C GLU A 69 -6.48 6.40 -14.33
N VAL A 70 -7.09 6.09 -13.19
CA VAL A 70 -7.10 6.97 -12.02
C VAL A 70 -6.63 6.21 -10.81
N CYS A 71 -5.68 6.79 -10.10
CA CYS A 71 -5.22 6.31 -8.81
C CYS A 71 -6.39 6.31 -7.82
N ALA A 72 -6.54 5.22 -7.09
CA ALA A 72 -7.61 5.02 -6.13
C ALA A 72 -7.06 4.42 -4.84
N LEU A 73 -7.68 4.80 -3.73
CA LEU A 73 -7.54 4.16 -2.43
C LEU A 73 -8.81 3.37 -2.15
N TRP A 74 -8.71 2.06 -2.05
CA TRP A 74 -9.75 1.24 -1.46
C TRP A 74 -9.51 1.12 0.04
N ASP A 75 -10.53 1.47 0.81
CA ASP A 75 -10.57 1.31 2.26
C ASP A 75 -11.68 0.30 2.60
N PRO A 76 -11.40 -0.74 3.41
CA PRO A 76 -12.39 -1.76 3.74
C PRO A 76 -13.63 -1.20 4.47
N GLU A 77 -13.49 -0.07 5.17
CA GLU A 77 -14.57 0.57 5.92
C GLU A 77 -15.27 1.66 5.10
N LYS A 78 -14.52 2.41 4.28
CA LYS A 78 -15.03 3.59 3.57
C LYS A 78 -15.31 3.38 2.09
N GLY A 79 -14.85 2.27 1.52
CA GLY A 79 -14.96 1.99 0.09
C GLY A 79 -13.86 2.68 -0.74
N THR A 80 -14.14 2.88 -2.02
CA THR A 80 -13.16 3.41 -2.99
C THR A 80 -13.18 4.93 -3.03
N THR A 81 -12.04 5.55 -2.81
CA THR A 81 -11.80 6.98 -3.00
C THR A 81 -10.86 7.18 -4.19
N LEU A 82 -11.22 8.05 -5.13
CA LEU A 82 -10.32 8.46 -6.20
C LEU A 82 -9.31 9.48 -5.65
N VAL A 83 -8.03 9.31 -5.97
CA VAL A 83 -6.94 10.09 -5.38
C VAL A 83 -6.04 10.67 -6.49
N GLY A 84 -5.61 11.91 -6.30
CA GLY A 84 -4.63 12.56 -7.18
C GLY A 84 -5.23 13.60 -8.13
N PRO A 85 -4.47 14.06 -9.13
CA PRO A 85 -4.96 15.00 -10.14
C PRO A 85 -6.05 14.35 -11.00
N ILE A 86 -7.30 14.49 -10.55
CA ILE A 86 -8.48 14.01 -11.25
C ILE A 86 -9.02 15.15 -12.11
N ARG A 87 -9.29 14.83 -13.39
CA ARG A 87 -9.67 15.78 -14.47
C ARG A 87 -10.83 16.72 -14.11
N GLU A 88 -11.77 16.26 -13.28
CA GLU A 88 -12.93 17.05 -12.82
C GLU A 88 -12.52 18.29 -12.02
N LYS A 89 -11.32 18.30 -11.41
CA LYS A 89 -10.83 19.40 -10.56
C LYS A 89 -9.87 20.37 -11.27
N TRP A 90 -9.34 20.02 -12.46
CA TRP A 90 -8.25 20.78 -13.12
C TRP A 90 -8.50 21.20 -14.57
N GLY A 91 -9.70 20.94 -15.12
CA GLY A 91 -10.19 21.61 -16.32
C GLY A 91 -9.16 21.81 -17.45
N SER A 92 -8.68 20.73 -18.07
CA SER A 92 -8.24 20.68 -19.48
C SER A 92 -7.55 19.35 -19.77
N ASP A 93 -7.34 19.07 -21.04
CA ASP A 93 -6.83 17.84 -21.64
C ASP A 93 -5.37 17.48 -21.29
N GLU A 94 -4.84 18.03 -20.20
CA GLU A 94 -3.44 17.86 -19.83
C GLU A 94 -3.16 16.53 -19.12
N PHE A 95 -4.08 15.95 -18.34
CA PHE A 95 -3.86 14.68 -17.62
C PHE A 95 -4.55 13.48 -18.29
N PHE A 96 -3.79 12.41 -18.48
CA PHE A 96 -4.27 11.18 -19.12
C PHE A 96 -4.44 10.01 -18.15
N ALA A 97 -3.56 9.91 -17.14
CA ALA A 97 -3.59 8.83 -16.18
C ALA A 97 -2.88 9.20 -14.87
N THR A 98 -3.32 8.60 -13.75
CA THR A 98 -2.63 8.65 -12.46
C THR A 98 -2.42 7.25 -11.90
N TYR A 99 -1.23 7.04 -11.35
CA TYR A 99 -0.78 5.74 -10.87
C TYR A 99 -0.26 5.83 -9.44
N PRO A 100 -0.69 4.94 -8.53
CA PRO A 100 -0.05 4.79 -7.24
C PRO A 100 1.31 4.10 -7.41
N GLU A 101 2.27 4.47 -6.56
CA GLU A 101 3.56 3.80 -6.43
C GLU A 101 3.74 3.23 -5.03
N LYS A 102 3.36 3.99 -4.00
CA LYS A 102 3.45 3.57 -2.60
C LYS A 102 2.22 3.99 -1.81
N LEU A 103 1.93 3.21 -0.78
CA LEU A 103 0.92 3.48 0.24
C LEU A 103 1.60 3.38 1.60
N ASN A 104 1.36 4.33 2.50
CA ASN A 104 1.83 4.23 3.89
C ASN A 104 0.68 3.87 4.86
N GLU A 105 1.05 3.67 6.12
CA GLU A 105 0.13 3.31 7.21
C GLU A 105 -0.90 4.39 7.56
N ARG A 106 -0.74 5.63 7.04
CA ARG A 106 -1.72 6.70 7.20
C ARG A 106 -2.70 6.79 6.03
N GLY A 107 -2.63 5.86 5.08
CA GLY A 107 -3.44 5.86 3.88
C GLY A 107 -2.98 6.87 2.81
N GLN A 108 -1.79 7.45 2.96
CA GLN A 108 -1.27 8.40 1.97
C GLN A 108 -0.68 7.64 0.80
N ILE A 109 -0.99 8.12 -0.41
CA ILE A 109 -0.51 7.52 -1.65
C ILE A 109 0.57 8.41 -2.24
N LEU A 110 1.76 7.87 -2.40
CA LEU A 110 2.73 8.47 -3.31
C LEU A 110 2.46 7.92 -4.70
N GLY A 111 2.28 8.80 -5.67
CA GLY A 111 1.96 8.41 -7.03
C GLY A 111 2.52 9.40 -8.05
N HIS A 112 2.23 9.13 -9.32
CA HIS A 112 2.55 10.04 -10.41
C HIS A 112 1.38 10.13 -11.40
N GLY A 113 1.26 11.31 -12.02
CA GLY A 113 0.33 11.58 -13.09
C GLY A 113 1.07 11.81 -14.40
N SER A 114 0.56 11.21 -15.48
CA SER A 114 1.02 11.46 -16.83
C SER A 114 0.26 12.64 -17.43
N ILE A 115 1.00 13.66 -17.85
CA ILE A 115 0.50 14.86 -18.52
C ILE A 115 1.08 15.07 -19.91
N ILE A 116 0.47 15.93 -20.73
CA ILE A 116 0.99 16.32 -22.06
C ILE A 116 2.47 16.74 -21.98
N LYS A 117 2.83 17.48 -20.93
CA LYS A 117 4.16 18.06 -20.75
C LYS A 117 5.14 17.14 -20.00
N GLY A 118 4.76 15.90 -19.66
CA GLY A 118 5.63 14.95 -18.95
C GLY A 118 4.93 14.21 -17.81
N THR A 119 5.65 13.97 -16.71
CA THR A 119 5.14 13.26 -15.54
C THR A 119 5.28 14.14 -14.30
N VAL A 120 4.22 14.20 -13.49
CA VAL A 120 4.21 14.91 -12.21
C VAL A 120 4.07 13.91 -11.07
N SER A 121 4.89 14.03 -10.02
CA SER A 121 4.68 13.27 -8.79
C SER A 121 3.61 13.95 -7.93
N PHE A 122 2.88 13.18 -7.14
CA PHE A 122 1.95 13.70 -6.15
C PHE A 122 1.95 12.89 -4.86
N LEU A 123 1.58 13.54 -3.75
CA LEU A 123 1.18 12.88 -2.51
C LEU A 123 -0.33 13.03 -2.34
N GLY A 124 -1.04 11.92 -2.51
CA GLY A 124 -2.47 11.77 -2.29
C GLY A 124 -2.79 11.52 -0.82
N GLN A 125 -3.92 12.06 -0.38
CA GLN A 125 -4.46 11.88 0.95
C GLN A 125 -5.67 10.92 0.92
N PRO A 126 -6.01 10.27 2.05
CA PRO A 126 -7.14 9.36 2.13
C PRO A 126 -8.50 9.98 1.79
N ASP A 127 -8.62 11.31 1.87
CA ASP A 127 -9.83 12.07 1.54
C ASP A 127 -9.95 12.40 0.04
N GLY A 128 -9.06 11.87 -0.80
CA GLY A 128 -9.02 12.12 -2.24
C GLY A 128 -8.30 13.42 -2.62
N THR A 129 -7.96 14.27 -1.66
CA THR A 129 -7.11 15.43 -1.92
C THR A 129 -5.69 15.01 -2.25
N TYR A 130 -4.92 15.90 -2.85
CA TYR A 130 -3.54 15.63 -3.17
C TYR A 130 -2.71 16.91 -3.18
N ARG A 131 -1.40 16.72 -3.13
CA ARG A 131 -0.40 17.76 -3.34
C ARG A 131 0.53 17.34 -4.46
N GLU A 132 0.70 18.21 -5.44
CA GLU A 132 1.73 18.04 -6.45
C GLU A 132 3.12 18.18 -5.82
N LEU A 133 4.03 17.27 -6.16
CA LEU A 133 5.40 17.24 -5.69
C LEU A 133 6.32 17.75 -6.80
N SER A 134 6.23 19.05 -7.04
CA SER A 134 7.10 19.75 -7.98
C SER A 134 8.18 20.50 -7.21
N ALA A 135 9.45 20.24 -7.54
CA ALA A 135 10.53 21.10 -7.10
C ALA A 135 10.44 22.41 -7.88
N SER A 136 10.20 23.52 -7.19
CA SER A 136 10.11 24.85 -7.78
C SER A 136 11.34 25.11 -8.66
N GLY A 137 11.13 25.23 -9.97
CA GLY A 137 12.17 25.52 -10.96
C GLY A 137 12.75 24.33 -11.73
N SER A 138 12.35 23.08 -11.47
CA SER A 138 12.77 21.93 -12.30
C SER A 138 11.75 21.64 -13.39
N THR A 139 12.18 21.68 -14.65
CA THR A 139 11.41 21.18 -15.82
C THR A 139 11.49 19.66 -15.99
N GLY A 140 11.93 18.92 -14.97
CA GLY A 140 12.23 17.49 -15.11
C GLY A 140 11.36 16.55 -14.27
N ILE A 141 11.56 15.26 -14.54
CA ILE A 141 10.91 14.13 -13.88
C ILE A 141 11.26 14.18 -12.39
N ASN A 142 10.28 14.53 -11.57
CA ASN A 142 10.30 14.25 -10.14
C ASN A 142 9.65 12.88 -9.99
N ARG A 143 10.43 11.87 -9.62
CA ARG A 143 9.86 10.56 -9.25
C ARG A 143 10.21 10.29 -7.81
N ALA A 144 9.20 10.34 -6.96
CA ALA A 144 9.31 9.82 -5.63
C ALA A 144 9.26 8.27 -5.70
N ILE A 145 10.19 7.62 -5.01
CA ILE A 145 10.45 6.18 -5.07
C ILE A 145 9.92 5.48 -3.81
N ASP A 146 10.02 6.14 -2.67
CA ASP A 146 9.66 5.53 -1.39
C ASP A 146 8.97 6.52 -0.46
N LEU A 147 8.08 6.00 0.38
CA LEU A 147 7.24 6.77 1.30
C LEU A 147 7.22 6.05 2.65
N ASN A 148 7.60 6.75 3.71
CA ASN A 148 7.54 6.19 5.06
C ASN A 148 6.21 6.51 5.76
N THR A 149 6.03 5.95 6.95
CA THR A 149 4.84 6.13 7.81
C THR A 149 4.62 7.58 8.24
N ASP A 150 5.70 8.36 8.35
CA ASP A 150 5.65 9.77 8.74
C ASP A 150 5.33 10.70 7.57
N GLY A 151 5.19 10.17 6.35
CA GLY A 151 4.95 10.94 5.12
C GLY A 151 6.17 11.65 4.59
N ARG A 152 7.36 11.24 5.03
CA ARG A 152 8.61 11.58 4.36
C ARG A 152 8.77 10.65 3.17
N PHE A 153 9.35 11.17 2.10
CA PHE A 153 9.56 10.40 0.90
C PHE A 153 10.93 10.71 0.30
N SER A 154 11.47 9.73 -0.42
CA SER A 154 12.73 9.88 -1.16
C SER A 154 12.47 9.70 -2.64
N GLY A 155 13.34 10.25 -3.48
CA GLY A 155 13.22 10.13 -4.92
C GLY A 155 14.37 10.82 -5.63
N PHE A 156 14.13 11.18 -6.88
CA PHE A 156 15.07 11.99 -7.64
C PHE A 156 14.38 13.15 -8.36
N ILE A 157 15.15 14.21 -8.54
CA ILE A 157 14.84 15.33 -9.43
C ILE A 157 15.76 15.19 -10.64
N SER A 158 15.17 15.15 -11.84
CA SER A 158 15.91 15.31 -13.09
C SER A 158 16.00 16.80 -13.44
N SER A 159 17.20 17.24 -13.84
CA SER A 159 17.41 18.49 -14.59
C SER A 159 17.93 18.15 -15.98
N SER A 160 18.11 19.14 -16.85
CA SER A 160 18.65 18.94 -18.22
C SER A 160 20.05 18.32 -18.25
N SER A 161 20.78 18.31 -17.13
CA SER A 161 22.17 17.86 -17.06
C SER A 161 22.50 16.93 -15.90
N SER A 162 21.56 16.64 -14.99
CA SER A 162 21.84 15.77 -13.84
C SER A 162 20.59 15.19 -13.18
N TYR A 163 20.79 14.07 -12.47
CA TYR A 163 19.85 13.52 -11.50
C TYR A 163 20.36 13.82 -10.09
N SER A 164 19.50 14.36 -9.22
CA SER A 164 19.81 14.57 -7.81
C SER A 164 18.90 13.69 -6.94
N ALA A 165 19.49 12.90 -6.05
CA ALA A 165 18.75 12.22 -5.01
C ALA A 165 18.25 13.24 -3.99
N VAL A 166 16.99 13.11 -3.61
CA VAL A 166 16.33 14.05 -2.71
C VAL A 166 15.47 13.31 -1.70
N VAL A 167 15.47 13.83 -0.48
CA VAL A 167 14.53 13.43 0.57
C VAL A 167 13.69 14.64 0.91
N TRP A 168 12.38 14.45 0.88
CA TRP A 168 11.41 15.44 1.33
C TRP A 168 10.95 15.11 2.74
N ASP A 169 10.90 16.12 3.59
CA ASP A 169 10.26 16.01 4.90
C ASP A 169 8.72 16.02 4.77
N ALA A 170 8.02 15.80 5.90
CA ALA A 170 6.56 15.85 5.94
C ALA A 170 5.99 17.27 5.68
N SER A 171 6.85 18.29 5.70
CA SER A 171 6.54 19.68 5.30
C SER A 171 6.90 19.95 3.83
N TYR A 172 7.25 18.90 3.06
CA TYR A 172 7.54 18.93 1.64
C TYR A 172 8.78 19.76 1.26
N ARG A 173 9.66 20.02 2.23
CA ARG A 173 10.97 20.63 1.97
C ARG A 173 11.95 19.53 1.61
N TYR A 174 12.73 19.72 0.55
CA TYR A 174 13.72 18.74 0.13
C TYR A 174 15.11 19.10 0.64
N THR A 175 15.87 18.07 0.98
CA THR A 175 17.33 18.13 1.11
C THR A 175 17.94 17.46 -0.10
N ASN A 176 18.84 18.16 -0.79
CA ASN A 176 19.59 17.63 -1.93
C ASN A 176 20.91 17.03 -1.43
N PHE A 177 21.15 15.77 -1.77
CA PHE A 177 22.42 15.10 -1.52
C PHE A 177 23.24 15.19 -2.81
N ARG A 178 24.03 16.27 -2.94
CA ARG A 178 25.06 16.40 -3.98
C ARG A 178 26.38 15.86 -3.49
#